data_AF-A0A1A0PUK5-F1
#
_entry.id   AF-A0A1A0PUK5-F1
#
_cell.length_a   1.000
_cell.length_b   1.000
_cell.length_c   1.000
_cell.angle_alpha   90.00
_cell.angle_beta   90.00
_cell.angle_gamma   90.00
#
_symmetry.space_group_name_H-M   'P 1'
#
loop_
_entity.id
_entity.type
_entity.pdbx_description
1 polymer ?
#
loop_
_entity_poly.entity_id
_entity_poly.type
_entity_poly.pdbx_seq_one_letter_code
_entity_poly.pdbx_strand_id
1 'polypeptide(L)'
;MTLAIAMTSLLVIVGCRTESQAGTPQFPDMSGYAPVNVKDYEVDTTTPGIPSSGLFFLTPDGIICGIGGYPPGASCTGNNFPAVPPVTNGVNSIGTDTGLRTTNASIGQGNTVHGNPVKTLPPMHTITVDGTVCGVDDAGTTACKDPEGRGFVLSPKGSGWLPKA
;
A
#
# COMPACT_ATOMS: atom_id res chain seq x y z
N MET A 1 -37.09 51.56 40.01
CA MET A 1 -36.45 51.42 38.69
C MET A 1 -35.33 50.41 38.87
N THR A 2 -35.57 49.18 38.43
CA THR A 2 -34.79 47.98 38.74
C THR A 2 -33.78 47.76 37.62
N LEU A 3 -32.47 47.73 37.90
CA LEU A 3 -31.46 47.29 36.94
C LEU A 3 -31.08 45.85 37.27
N ALA A 4 -31.45 44.92 36.39
CA ALA A 4 -31.00 43.53 36.43
C ALA A 4 -29.69 43.41 35.63
N ILE A 5 -28.61 42.97 36.28
CA ILE A 5 -27.34 42.64 35.62
C ILE A 5 -27.38 41.13 35.35
N ALA A 6 -27.53 40.75 34.08
CA ALA A 6 -27.43 39.36 33.64
C ALA A 6 -25.96 38.99 33.43
N MET A 7 -25.41 38.11 34.28
CA MET A 7 -24.10 37.48 34.06
C MET A 7 -24.31 36.24 33.17
N THR A 8 -23.92 36.31 31.90
CA THR A 8 -23.81 35.15 31.02
C THR A 8 -22.42 34.53 31.13
N SER A 9 -22.32 33.42 31.87
CA SER A 9 -21.11 32.59 31.95
C SER A 9 -20.95 31.76 30.67
N LEU A 10 -19.90 32.03 29.90
CA LEU A 10 -19.53 31.25 28.71
C LEU A 10 -18.66 30.04 29.16
N LEU A 11 -19.22 28.83 29.15
CA LEU A 11 -18.44 27.60 29.31
C LEU A 11 -17.71 27.30 27.99
N VAL A 12 -16.40 27.53 27.94
CA VAL A 12 -15.54 27.05 26.86
C VAL A 12 -15.20 25.59 27.15
N ILE A 13 -15.97 24.67 26.55
CA ILE A 13 -15.65 23.24 26.58
C ILE A 13 -14.48 23.03 25.61
N VAL A 14 -13.25 23.08 26.14
CA VAL A 14 -12.06 22.61 25.45
C VAL A 14 -12.19 21.09 25.37
N GLY A 15 -12.88 20.61 24.34
CA GLY A 15 -12.89 19.19 24.02
C GLY A 15 -11.47 18.78 23.66
N CYS A 16 -10.85 17.93 24.48
CA CYS A 16 -9.70 17.13 24.07
C CYS A 16 -10.10 16.43 22.78
N ARG A 17 -9.59 16.91 21.66
CA ARG A 17 -9.54 16.09 20.45
C ARG A 17 -8.56 15.00 20.81
N THR A 18 -9.07 13.80 21.05
CA THR A 18 -8.26 12.60 20.92
C THR A 18 -7.76 12.63 19.49
N GLU A 19 -6.56 13.16 19.30
CA GLU A 19 -5.78 12.87 18.11
C GLU A 19 -5.69 11.34 18.12
N SER A 20 -6.46 10.72 17.24
CA SER A 20 -6.25 9.32 16.91
C SER A 20 -4.85 9.29 16.33
N GLN A 21 -3.84 9.10 17.19
CA GLN A 21 -2.49 8.76 16.77
C GLN A 21 -2.68 7.49 15.97
N ALA A 22 -2.79 7.62 14.65
CA ALA A 22 -2.53 6.53 13.76
C ALA A 22 -1.09 6.12 14.09
N GLY A 23 -0.96 5.08 14.92
CA GLY A 23 0.34 4.57 15.34
C GLY A 23 1.15 4.31 14.08
N THR A 24 2.47 4.46 14.17
CA THR A 24 3.38 4.09 13.08
C THR A 24 2.94 2.71 12.56
N PRO A 25 2.65 2.57 11.25
CA PRO A 25 2.23 1.28 10.71
C PRO A 25 3.24 0.21 11.12
N GLN A 26 2.75 -0.96 11.53
CA GLN A 26 3.59 -2.09 11.86
C GLN A 26 3.47 -3.12 10.75
N PHE A 27 4.56 -3.83 10.46
CA PHE A 27 4.48 -4.93 9.52
C PHE A 27 3.63 -6.06 10.14
N PRO A 28 2.57 -6.53 9.47
CA PRO A 28 1.71 -7.57 10.00
C PRO A 28 2.44 -8.90 10.10
N ASP A 29 2.08 -9.73 11.08
CA ASP A 29 2.51 -11.13 11.10
C ASP A 29 1.78 -11.91 10.01
N MET A 30 2.56 -12.51 9.10
CA MET A 30 2.07 -13.30 7.97
C MET A 30 2.34 -14.79 8.14
N SER A 31 2.80 -15.23 9.32
CA SER A 31 3.17 -16.62 9.58
C SER A 31 2.03 -17.63 9.33
N GLY A 32 0.78 -17.18 9.46
CA GLY A 32 -0.41 -17.99 9.19
C GLY A 32 -0.98 -17.89 7.77
N TYR A 33 -0.35 -17.14 6.86
CA TYR A 33 -0.92 -16.88 5.53
C TYR A 33 -0.52 -17.99 4.56
N ALA A 34 -1.43 -18.38 3.66
CA ALA A 34 -1.16 -19.41 2.68
C ALA A 34 -0.29 -18.87 1.52
N PRO A 35 0.82 -19.51 1.16
CA PRO A 35 1.60 -19.09 0.01
C PRO A 35 0.86 -19.41 -1.30
N VAL A 36 0.87 -18.47 -2.25
CA VAL A 36 0.37 -18.72 -3.61
C VAL A 36 1.44 -19.33 -4.50
N ASN A 37 1.00 -19.90 -5.62
CA ASN A 37 1.92 -20.25 -6.71
C ASN A 37 2.36 -18.98 -7.46
N VAL A 38 3.65 -18.65 -7.40
CA VAL A 38 4.24 -17.47 -8.05
C VAL A 38 3.98 -17.45 -9.56
N LYS A 39 3.95 -18.61 -10.21
CA LYS A 39 3.71 -18.72 -11.67
C LYS A 39 2.36 -18.17 -12.10
N ASP A 40 1.36 -18.16 -11.22
CA ASP A 40 0.04 -17.61 -11.52
C ASP A 40 0.03 -16.07 -11.64
N TYR A 41 1.12 -15.41 -11.23
CA TYR A 41 1.28 -13.96 -11.17
C TYR A 41 2.32 -13.45 -12.17
N GLU A 42 2.88 -14.33 -13.00
CA GLU A 42 3.72 -13.93 -14.12
C GLU A 42 2.84 -13.29 -15.20
N VAL A 43 3.17 -12.05 -15.55
CA VAL A 43 2.53 -11.32 -16.64
C VAL A 43 3.54 -11.14 -17.75
N ASP A 44 3.12 -11.46 -18.97
CA ASP A 44 3.90 -11.16 -20.17
C ASP A 44 3.99 -9.64 -20.34
N THR A 45 5.23 -9.14 -20.35
CA THR A 45 5.54 -7.72 -20.56
C THR A 45 6.33 -7.51 -21.85
N THR A 46 6.33 -8.50 -22.73
CA THR A 46 7.02 -8.46 -24.02
C THR A 46 6.61 -7.23 -24.82
N THR A 47 7.63 -6.54 -25.33
CA THR A 47 7.46 -5.49 -26.33
C THR A 47 8.04 -5.98 -27.66
N PRO A 48 7.65 -5.39 -28.81
CA PRO A 48 8.15 -5.86 -30.11
C PRO A 48 9.69 -5.97 -30.14
N GLY A 49 10.19 -7.19 -30.30
CA GLY A 49 11.63 -7.49 -30.35
C GLY A 49 12.32 -7.72 -28.99
N ILE A 50 11.62 -7.59 -27.86
CA ILE A 50 12.18 -7.76 -26.51
C ILE A 50 11.23 -8.65 -25.67
N PRO A 51 11.44 -9.98 -25.67
CA PRO A 51 10.73 -10.90 -24.79
C PRO A 51 10.98 -10.56 -23.32
N SER A 52 9.91 -10.47 -22.53
CA SER A 52 10.02 -10.13 -21.11
C SER A 52 8.79 -10.60 -20.34
N SER A 53 8.97 -10.89 -19.06
CA SER A 53 7.88 -11.09 -18.12
C SER A 53 8.22 -10.40 -16.80
N GLY A 54 7.18 -10.07 -16.05
CA GLY A 54 7.31 -9.55 -14.69
C GLY A 54 6.31 -10.21 -13.75
N LEU A 55 6.54 -10.07 -12.45
CA LEU A 55 5.66 -10.60 -11.41
C LEU A 55 4.82 -9.46 -10.83
N PHE A 56 3.50 -9.56 -11.02
CA PHE A 56 2.57 -8.53 -10.59
C PHE A 56 1.36 -9.14 -9.91
N PHE A 57 0.81 -8.42 -8.94
CA PHE A 57 -0.45 -8.77 -8.32
C PHE A 57 -1.30 -7.52 -8.09
N LEU A 58 -2.61 -7.72 -8.01
CA LEU A 58 -3.54 -6.72 -7.51
C LEU A 58 -3.77 -6.94 -6.02
N THR A 59 -3.81 -5.84 -5.28
CA THR A 59 -4.44 -5.84 -3.96
C THR A 59 -5.96 -6.02 -4.09
N PRO A 60 -6.69 -6.42 -3.03
CA PRO A 60 -8.15 -6.53 -3.10
C PRO A 60 -8.87 -5.23 -3.47
N ASP A 61 -8.27 -4.08 -3.19
CA ASP A 61 -8.73 -2.74 -3.52
C ASP A 61 -8.24 -2.22 -4.90
N GLY A 62 -7.61 -3.09 -5.70
CA GLY A 62 -7.27 -2.81 -7.10
C GLY A 62 -6.00 -2.00 -7.31
N ILE A 63 -5.08 -1.98 -6.35
CA ILE A 63 -3.75 -1.38 -6.50
C ILE A 63 -2.84 -2.39 -7.19
N ILE A 64 -2.13 -1.96 -8.24
CA ILE A 64 -1.16 -2.81 -8.92
C ILE A 64 0.17 -2.73 -8.18
N CYS A 65 0.70 -3.91 -7.85
CA CYS A 65 2.01 -4.08 -7.24
C CYS A 65 2.88 -5.01 -8.09
N GLY A 66 4.18 -4.72 -8.14
CA GLY A 66 5.19 -5.54 -8.77
C GLY A 66 6.21 -6.04 -7.74
N ILE A 67 6.74 -7.24 -7.98
CA ILE A 67 7.77 -7.88 -7.16
C ILE A 67 8.94 -8.30 -8.04
N GLY A 68 10.17 -8.09 -7.56
CA GLY A 68 11.40 -8.51 -8.23
C GLY A 68 12.40 -7.37 -8.34
N GLY A 69 13.12 -7.34 -9.45
CA GLY A 69 14.19 -6.36 -9.69
C GLY A 69 15.51 -6.74 -9.03
N TYR A 70 16.52 -5.89 -9.21
CA TYR A 70 17.83 -6.00 -8.56
C TYR A 70 18.24 -4.62 -8.04
N PRO A 71 18.28 -4.40 -6.71
CA PRO A 71 18.05 -5.38 -5.64
C PRO A 71 16.59 -5.88 -5.57
N PRO A 72 16.34 -7.09 -4.99
CA PRO A 72 14.99 -7.60 -4.83
C PRO A 72 14.14 -6.69 -3.94
N GLY A 73 12.93 -6.38 -4.39
CA GLY A 73 11.97 -5.61 -3.62
C GLY A 73 10.56 -5.71 -4.20
N ALA A 74 9.67 -4.90 -3.62
CA ALA A 74 8.32 -4.73 -4.13
C ALA A 74 7.97 -3.26 -4.23
N SER A 75 7.10 -2.93 -5.17
CA SER A 75 6.52 -1.60 -5.28
C SER A 75 5.08 -1.66 -5.73
N CYS A 76 4.30 -0.66 -5.35
CA CYS A 76 2.94 -0.47 -5.82
C CYS A 76 2.80 0.93 -6.42
N THR A 77 1.85 1.09 -7.34
CA THR A 77 1.46 2.40 -7.87
C THR A 77 -0.05 2.52 -7.96
N GLY A 78 -0.58 3.68 -7.59
CA GLY A 78 -2.01 3.97 -7.66
C GLY A 78 -2.37 5.25 -6.93
N ASN A 79 -3.49 5.87 -7.27
CA ASN A 79 -4.01 7.04 -6.55
C ASN A 79 -5.12 6.66 -5.54
N ASN A 80 -5.34 5.36 -5.35
CA ASN A 80 -6.29 4.77 -4.42
C ASN A 80 -5.61 4.15 -3.18
N PHE A 81 -4.37 4.54 -2.87
CA PHE A 81 -3.68 4.07 -1.66
C PHE A 81 -4.50 4.44 -0.40
N PRO A 82 -4.85 3.47 0.47
CA PRO A 82 -5.62 3.75 1.67
C PRO A 82 -4.96 4.82 2.54
N ALA A 83 -5.73 5.78 3.06
CA ALA A 83 -5.23 6.88 3.90
C ALA A 83 -4.13 7.76 3.29
N VAL A 84 -3.87 7.68 1.98
CA VAL A 84 -2.95 8.55 1.25
C VAL A 84 -3.73 9.36 0.22
N PRO A 85 -3.67 10.70 0.24
CA PRO A 85 -4.35 11.52 -0.76
C PRO A 85 -3.88 11.20 -2.20
N PRO A 86 -4.79 11.20 -3.19
CA PRO A 86 -4.39 11.08 -4.59
C PRO A 86 -3.56 12.29 -5.03
N VAL A 87 -2.64 12.08 -5.97
CA VAL A 87 -1.90 13.18 -6.61
C VAL A 87 -2.59 13.66 -7.88
N THR A 88 -2.48 14.96 -8.17
CA THR A 88 -3.10 15.57 -9.37
C THR A 88 -2.35 15.22 -10.66
N ASN A 89 -1.01 15.19 -10.60
CA ASN A 89 -0.15 14.92 -11.75
C ASN A 89 0.70 13.67 -11.46
N GLY A 90 0.35 12.56 -12.10
CA GLY A 90 1.01 11.27 -11.90
C GLY A 90 0.23 10.34 -10.98
N VAL A 91 0.94 9.42 -10.33
CA VAL A 91 0.40 8.45 -9.38
C VAL A 91 1.25 8.41 -8.10
N ASN A 92 0.63 8.04 -6.97
CA ASN A 92 1.41 7.64 -5.82
C ASN A 92 2.16 6.33 -6.12
N SER A 93 3.34 6.21 -5.54
CA SER A 93 4.16 5.02 -5.56
C SER A 93 4.72 4.78 -4.17
N ILE A 94 4.75 3.52 -3.77
CA ILE A 94 5.44 3.10 -2.56
C ILE A 94 6.27 1.87 -2.89
N GLY A 95 7.54 1.89 -2.52
CA GLY A 95 8.46 0.76 -2.71
C GLY A 95 9.13 0.39 -1.41
N THR A 96 9.52 -0.88 -1.27
CA THR A 96 10.33 -1.33 -0.12
C THR A 96 11.65 -0.57 -0.01
N ASP A 97 12.23 -0.18 -1.14
CA ASP A 97 13.52 0.52 -1.25
C ASP A 97 13.43 2.05 -1.27
N THR A 98 12.27 2.60 -1.60
CA THR A 98 12.16 4.01 -2.04
C THR A 98 11.08 4.82 -1.33
N GLY A 99 10.32 4.22 -0.39
CA GLY A 99 9.30 4.93 0.38
C GLY A 99 8.12 5.43 -0.44
N LEU A 100 7.19 6.13 0.24
CA LEU A 100 6.05 6.79 -0.40
C LEU A 100 6.53 8.03 -1.17
N ARG A 101 6.23 8.11 -2.47
CA ARG A 101 6.54 9.25 -3.33
C ARG A 101 5.53 9.38 -4.48
N THR A 102 5.63 10.47 -5.23
CA THR A 102 4.91 10.64 -6.50
C THR A 102 5.79 10.21 -7.68
N THR A 103 5.17 9.64 -8.72
CA THR A 103 5.84 9.28 -9.98
C THR A 103 4.92 9.49 -11.18
N ASN A 104 5.50 9.63 -12.38
CA ASN A 104 4.77 9.62 -13.65
C ASN A 104 4.78 8.23 -14.32
N ALA A 105 5.45 7.24 -13.72
CA ALA A 105 5.54 5.88 -14.22
C ALA A 105 4.64 4.95 -13.39
N SER A 106 3.38 4.79 -13.80
CA SER A 106 2.50 3.75 -13.25
C SER A 106 2.94 2.37 -13.71
N ILE A 107 2.82 1.36 -12.85
CA ILE A 107 3.09 -0.04 -13.22
C ILE A 107 2.10 -0.54 -14.29
N GLY A 108 0.85 -0.11 -14.19
CA GLY A 108 -0.22 -0.49 -15.11
C GLY A 108 -1.45 0.39 -14.98
N GLN A 109 -2.49 0.08 -15.75
CA GLN A 109 -3.76 0.81 -15.76
C GLN A 109 -4.93 -0.17 -15.82
N GLY A 110 -6.01 0.13 -15.09
CA GLY A 110 -7.27 -0.61 -15.20
C GLY A 110 -7.11 -2.11 -15.00
N ASN A 111 -6.38 -2.50 -13.94
CA ASN A 111 -6.10 -3.90 -13.58
C ASN A 111 -5.24 -4.69 -14.59
N THR A 112 -4.56 -3.99 -15.49
CA THR A 112 -3.68 -4.62 -16.49
C THR A 112 -2.26 -4.05 -16.46
N VAL A 113 -1.29 -4.88 -16.79
CA VAL A 113 0.08 -4.47 -17.15
C VAL A 113 0.31 -4.87 -18.60
N HIS A 114 0.70 -3.91 -19.44
CA HIS A 114 0.89 -4.12 -20.89
C HIS A 114 -0.35 -4.73 -21.58
N GLY A 115 -1.56 -4.40 -21.10
CA GLY A 115 -2.83 -4.93 -21.60
C GLY A 115 -3.18 -6.34 -21.11
N ASN A 116 -2.28 -7.00 -20.38
CA ASN A 116 -2.51 -8.31 -19.80
C ASN A 116 -3.12 -8.19 -18.40
N PRO A 117 -4.12 -9.02 -18.06
CA PRO A 117 -4.79 -8.95 -16.76
C PRO A 117 -3.83 -9.34 -15.63
N VAL A 118 -3.93 -8.62 -14.51
CA VAL A 118 -3.18 -8.92 -13.29
C VAL A 118 -4.10 -9.67 -12.32
N LYS A 119 -3.61 -10.75 -11.72
CA LYS A 119 -4.35 -11.55 -10.74
C LYS A 119 -4.35 -10.86 -9.37
N THR A 120 -5.49 -10.86 -8.68
CA THR A 120 -5.59 -10.40 -7.29
C THR A 120 -4.96 -11.41 -6.34
N LEU A 121 -4.11 -10.93 -5.43
CA LEU A 121 -3.61 -11.72 -4.30
C LEU A 121 -4.74 -11.88 -3.28
N PRO A 122 -5.24 -13.09 -3.01
CA PRO A 122 -6.39 -13.27 -2.13
C PRO A 122 -6.06 -12.88 -0.68
N PRO A 123 -7.06 -12.50 0.13
CA PRO A 123 -6.89 -12.35 1.57
C PRO A 123 -6.30 -13.58 2.23
N MET A 124 -5.52 -13.37 3.29
CA MET A 124 -4.78 -14.40 4.04
C MET A 124 -3.79 -15.20 3.19
N HIS A 125 -3.25 -14.58 2.14
CA HIS A 125 -2.22 -15.19 1.30
C HIS A 125 -0.95 -14.34 1.20
N THR A 126 0.16 -15.03 0.93
CA THR A 126 1.45 -14.41 0.62
C THR A 126 1.94 -14.80 -0.76
N ILE A 127 2.75 -13.93 -1.34
CA ILE A 127 3.59 -14.19 -2.50
C ILE A 127 5.03 -13.85 -2.13
N THR A 128 5.96 -14.77 -2.40
CA THR A 128 7.37 -14.65 -1.99
C THR A 128 8.29 -14.91 -3.18
N VAL A 129 9.20 -13.96 -3.44
CA VAL A 129 10.15 -14.01 -4.57
C VAL A 129 11.46 -13.40 -4.12
N ASP A 130 12.57 -14.12 -4.26
CA ASP A 130 13.93 -13.65 -3.93
C ASP A 130 14.05 -13.00 -2.53
N GLY A 131 13.33 -13.57 -1.56
CA GLY A 131 13.28 -13.09 -0.16
C GLY A 131 12.38 -11.87 0.06
N THR A 132 11.80 -11.28 -1.00
CA THR A 132 10.72 -10.31 -0.88
C THR A 132 9.42 -11.04 -0.59
N VAL A 133 8.70 -10.62 0.45
CA VAL A 133 7.41 -11.19 0.84
C VAL A 133 6.36 -10.10 0.77
N CYS A 134 5.28 -10.33 0.02
CA CYS A 134 4.07 -9.53 0.06
C CYS A 134 2.90 -10.38 0.54
N GLY A 135 1.96 -9.77 1.26
CA GLY A 135 0.77 -10.47 1.74
C GLY A 135 -0.40 -9.53 1.94
N VAL A 136 -1.58 -10.13 1.95
CA VAL A 136 -2.86 -9.45 2.12
C VAL A 136 -3.59 -10.06 3.31
N ASP A 137 -4.04 -9.24 4.26
CA ASP A 137 -4.85 -9.68 5.40
C ASP A 137 -6.36 -9.72 5.07
N ASP A 138 -7.18 -10.17 6.01
CA ASP A 138 -8.64 -10.22 5.89
C ASP A 138 -9.33 -8.85 6.05
N ALA A 139 -8.60 -7.84 6.51
CA ALA A 139 -9.06 -6.46 6.68
C ALA A 139 -8.73 -5.56 5.48
N GLY A 140 -8.14 -6.11 4.42
CA GLY A 140 -7.75 -5.37 3.22
C GLY A 140 -6.42 -4.62 3.35
N THR A 141 -5.59 -4.98 4.32
CA THR A 141 -4.20 -4.52 4.41
C THR A 141 -3.35 -5.29 3.42
N THR A 142 -2.61 -4.58 2.57
CA THR A 142 -1.49 -5.15 1.82
C THR A 142 -0.19 -4.71 2.45
N ALA A 143 0.75 -5.61 2.67
CA ALA A 143 2.08 -5.24 3.14
C ALA A 143 3.15 -6.01 2.37
N CYS A 144 4.30 -5.38 2.15
CA CYS A 144 5.46 -6.00 1.51
C CYS A 144 6.74 -5.68 2.27
N LYS A 145 7.66 -6.64 2.33
CA LYS A 145 8.97 -6.50 2.95
C LYS A 145 10.04 -7.13 2.07
N ASP A 146 11.15 -6.44 1.91
CA ASP A 146 12.31 -6.93 1.16
C ASP A 146 13.28 -7.74 2.04
N PRO A 147 14.31 -8.38 1.45
CA PRO A 147 15.30 -9.15 2.20
C PRO A 147 16.13 -8.32 3.18
N GLU A 148 16.20 -6.99 2.99
CA GLU A 148 16.91 -6.09 3.88
C GLU A 148 16.09 -5.70 5.11
N GLY A 149 14.81 -6.08 5.16
CA GLY A 149 13.88 -5.79 6.25
C GLY A 149 13.17 -4.45 6.11
N ARG A 150 13.31 -3.76 4.97
CA ARG A 150 12.52 -2.56 4.68
C ARG A 150 11.17 -3.00 4.14
N GLY A 151 10.12 -2.23 4.40
CA GLY A 151 8.79 -2.62 3.98
C GLY A 151 7.83 -1.47 3.81
N PHE A 152 6.59 -1.80 3.47
CA PHE A 152 5.49 -0.87 3.51
C PHE A 152 4.20 -1.58 3.86
N VAL A 153 3.22 -0.78 4.27
CA VAL A 153 1.86 -1.19 4.59
C VAL A 153 0.91 -0.24 3.86
N LEU A 154 -0.08 -0.81 3.19
CA LEU A 154 -1.23 -0.14 2.61
C LEU A 154 -2.46 -0.64 3.36
N SER A 155 -3.01 0.16 4.28
CA SER A 155 -4.10 -0.27 5.16
C SER A 155 -5.13 0.85 5.38
N PRO A 156 -6.43 0.53 5.47
CA PRO A 156 -7.45 1.48 5.91
C PRO A 156 -7.14 2.11 7.28
N LYS A 157 -6.35 1.44 8.13
CA LYS A 157 -5.92 1.94 9.45
C LYS A 157 -4.73 2.89 9.40
N GLY A 158 -4.10 3.03 8.23
CA GLY A 158 -2.91 3.85 8.03
C GLY A 158 -1.93 3.15 7.08
N SER A 159 -1.49 3.89 6.07
CA SER A 159 -0.46 3.43 5.13
C SER A 159 0.86 4.13 5.41
N GLY A 160 1.96 3.43 5.16
CA GLY A 160 3.28 3.99 5.39
C GLY A 160 4.41 3.05 5.01
N TRP A 161 5.59 3.65 4.91
CA TRP A 161 6.84 2.94 4.69
C TRP A 161 7.52 2.63 6.04
N LEU A 162 8.17 1.48 6.10
CA LEU A 162 8.83 0.95 7.28
C LEU A 162 10.34 0.89 7.00
N PRO A 163 11.17 1.61 7.77
CA PRO A 163 12.61 1.46 7.67
C PRO A 163 13.03 0.05 8.06
N LYS A 164 14.27 -0.31 7.70
CA LYS A 164 14.91 -1.54 8.15
C LYS A 164 14.79 -1.65 9.68
N ALA A 165 14.24 -2.77 10.14
CA ALA A 165 14.17 -3.14 11.55
C ALA A 165 15.56 -3.48 12.12
#